data_AF-A0A8K0KLE1-F1
#
_entry.id   AF-A0A8K0KLE1-F1
#
_cell.length_a   1.000
_cell.length_b   1.000
_cell.length_c   1.000
_cell.angle_alpha   90.00
_cell.angle_beta   90.00
_cell.angle_gamma   90.00
#
_symmetry.space_group_name_H-M   'P 1'
#
loop_
_entity.id
_entity.type
_entity.pdbx_description
1 polymer ?
#
loop_
_entity_poly.entity_id
_entity_poly.type
_entity_poly.pdbx_seq_one_letter_code
_entity_poly.pdbx_strand_id
1 'polypeptide(L)'
;MFILAPALALSQESHRHFGISKQGGVKAIIWSDTLHLVILNITLVILLVKGTIDVGGVDVVWNDNYNSGRIELFNFDPDPTIRHSFWTVFVGGTIYWTAICAVNQTAIQRFLALPNMREVYKTVWLTSIGKIVIYTILFYVGMLIYSSYKKCDPLASKMVQTTDQLLPLYVMDETESWPGFPGTVVASIFSSSIGDVATMLNGMTAVTVEDVVQGYFGKKLTPVQAGTISKIICFAYGLVSLGLVFIIAQFGTLLESNYSWTGMIAGVGLGIYTLGVFFPWANTKGVVGGIISSFAFLIWIVWGSTVAEQHGYQSAIKKPISVEGCLCNATLEVVHGPTE
;
A
#
# COMPACT_ATOMS: atom_id res chain seq x y z
N MET A 1 -13.93 -6.66 16.20
CA MET A 1 -14.96 -7.60 15.70
C MET A 1 -15.09 -7.55 14.18
N PHE A 2 -15.12 -6.36 13.55
CA PHE A 2 -15.24 -6.20 12.09
C PHE A 2 -14.04 -6.70 11.25
N ILE A 3 -12.80 -6.63 11.75
CA ILE A 3 -11.60 -7.15 11.06
C ILE A 3 -11.54 -8.70 11.10
N LEU A 4 -12.19 -9.31 12.09
CA LEU A 4 -12.05 -10.74 12.38
C LEU A 4 -13.03 -11.61 11.61
N ALA A 5 -14.23 -11.12 11.28
CA ALA A 5 -15.25 -11.90 10.59
C ALA A 5 -14.83 -12.37 9.17
N PRO A 6 -14.19 -11.53 8.32
CA PRO A 6 -13.70 -11.96 7.02
C PRO A 6 -12.54 -12.95 7.14
N ALA A 7 -11.67 -12.75 8.13
CA ALA A 7 -10.50 -13.60 8.33
C ALA A 7 -10.85 -14.98 8.93
N LEU A 8 -11.85 -15.03 9.82
CA LEU A 8 -12.43 -16.28 10.33
C LEU A 8 -13.15 -17.10 9.26
N ALA A 9 -13.70 -16.45 8.22
CA ALA A 9 -14.32 -17.12 7.08
C ALA A 9 -13.28 -17.81 6.17
N LEU A 10 -12.11 -17.20 5.96
CA LEU A 10 -11.00 -17.78 5.18
C LEU A 10 -10.34 -18.97 5.84
N SER A 11 -10.13 -18.90 7.16
CA SER A 11 -9.59 -20.01 7.95
C SER A 11 -10.45 -21.30 7.89
N GLN A 12 -11.75 -21.21 7.55
CA GLN A 12 -12.60 -22.38 7.41
C GLN A 12 -12.36 -23.18 6.11
N GLU A 13 -11.70 -22.61 5.09
CA GLU A 13 -11.65 -23.21 3.75
C GLU A 13 -10.26 -23.68 3.29
N SER A 14 -9.16 -23.20 3.88
CA SER A 14 -7.79 -23.50 3.42
C SER A 14 -7.33 -24.97 3.54
N HIS A 15 -8.01 -25.83 4.32
CA HIS A 15 -7.50 -27.17 4.65
C HIS A 15 -8.41 -28.36 4.28
N ARG A 16 -9.23 -28.23 3.22
CA ARG A 16 -9.95 -29.39 2.65
C ARG A 16 -9.66 -29.57 1.16
N HIS A 17 -8.51 -30.15 0.84
CA HIS A 17 -8.29 -30.76 -0.47
C HIS A 17 -8.91 -32.17 -0.49
N PHE A 18 -10.16 -32.27 -0.93
CA PHE A 18 -10.76 -33.33 -1.77
C PHE A 18 -12.29 -33.35 -1.56
N GLY A 19 -13.04 -33.21 -2.66
CA GLY A 19 -14.45 -33.60 -2.72
C GLY A 19 -15.48 -32.55 -2.30
N ILE A 20 -15.86 -31.71 -3.26
CA ILE A 20 -17.24 -31.22 -3.48
C ILE A 20 -18.06 -30.89 -2.21
N SER A 21 -17.76 -29.74 -1.58
CA SER A 21 -18.73 -28.82 -0.96
C SER A 21 -17.95 -27.70 -0.25
N LYS A 22 -18.37 -26.43 -0.42
CA LYS A 22 -17.75 -25.16 0.07
C LYS A 22 -16.74 -24.49 -0.87
N GLN A 23 -17.28 -23.83 -1.88
CA GLN A 23 -16.57 -23.02 -2.87
C GLN A 23 -16.83 -21.52 -2.65
N GLY A 24 -17.17 -21.11 -1.42
CA GLY A 24 -17.86 -19.87 -1.14
C GLY A 24 -16.98 -18.74 -0.60
N GLY A 25 -16.08 -19.00 0.34
CA GLY A 25 -15.35 -17.98 1.09
C GLY A 25 -14.31 -17.23 0.26
N VAL A 26 -13.34 -17.93 -0.34
CA VAL A 26 -12.32 -17.26 -1.19
C VAL A 26 -12.99 -16.56 -2.38
N LYS A 27 -14.01 -17.18 -2.99
CA LYS A 27 -14.78 -16.56 -4.08
C LYS A 27 -15.55 -15.34 -3.61
N ALA A 28 -16.24 -15.41 -2.47
CA ALA A 28 -17.00 -14.28 -1.92
C ALA A 28 -16.10 -13.09 -1.62
N ILE A 29 -14.88 -13.35 -1.14
CA ILE A 29 -13.89 -12.30 -0.84
C ILE A 29 -13.36 -11.67 -2.12
N ILE A 30 -13.02 -12.48 -3.12
CA ILE A 30 -12.64 -11.95 -4.44
C ILE A 30 -13.79 -11.11 -5.02
N TRP A 31 -15.04 -11.54 -4.88
CA TRP A 31 -16.21 -10.77 -5.32
C TRP A 31 -16.39 -9.48 -4.53
N SER A 32 -16.25 -9.48 -3.20
CA SER A 32 -16.35 -8.26 -2.39
C SER A 32 -15.23 -7.28 -2.71
N ASP A 33 -14.00 -7.75 -2.86
CA ASP A 33 -12.84 -6.91 -3.21
C ASP A 33 -13.03 -6.31 -4.60
N THR A 34 -13.56 -7.09 -5.55
CA THR A 34 -13.88 -6.62 -6.90
C THR A 34 -14.96 -5.54 -6.85
N LEU A 35 -16.01 -5.72 -6.06
CA LEU A 35 -17.08 -4.73 -5.91
C LEU A 35 -16.57 -3.43 -5.29
N HIS A 36 -15.79 -3.49 -4.21
CA HIS A 36 -15.20 -2.30 -3.60
C HIS A 36 -14.27 -1.56 -4.57
N LEU A 37 -13.45 -2.29 -5.32
CA LEU A 37 -12.57 -1.71 -6.34
C LEU A 37 -13.37 -0.98 -7.42
N VAL A 38 -14.46 -1.59 -7.92
CA VAL A 38 -15.31 -0.97 -8.94
C VAL A 38 -16.00 0.28 -8.38
N ILE A 39 -16.59 0.20 -7.19
CA ILE A 39 -17.29 1.32 -6.56
C ILE A 39 -16.31 2.48 -6.30
N LEU A 40 -15.13 2.19 -5.73
CA LEU A 40 -14.11 3.21 -5.47
C LEU A 40 -13.63 3.88 -6.76
N ASN A 41 -13.42 3.12 -7.84
CA ASN A 41 -13.03 3.71 -9.12
C ASN A 41 -14.12 4.60 -9.70
N ILE A 42 -15.39 4.17 -9.64
CA ILE A 42 -16.51 4.98 -10.13
C ILE A 42 -16.63 6.28 -9.35
N THR A 43 -16.55 6.22 -8.02
CA THR A 43 -16.67 7.43 -7.19
C THR A 43 -15.49 8.37 -7.38
N LEU A 44 -14.27 7.86 -7.54
CA LEU A 44 -13.11 8.67 -7.89
C LEU A 44 -13.29 9.34 -9.26
N VAL A 45 -13.77 8.64 -10.28
CA VAL A 45 -14.01 9.24 -11.61
C VAL A 45 -15.09 10.32 -11.54
N ILE A 46 -16.16 10.11 -10.77
CA ILE A 46 -17.20 11.14 -10.56
C ILE A 46 -16.59 12.38 -9.88
N LEU A 47 -15.79 12.18 -8.83
CA LEU A 47 -15.08 13.26 -8.13
C LEU A 47 -14.14 14.00 -9.09
N LEU A 48 -13.41 13.27 -9.94
CA LEU A 48 -12.50 13.86 -10.93
C LEU A 48 -13.23 14.79 -11.90
N VAL A 49 -14.36 14.34 -12.46
CA VAL A 49 -15.14 15.14 -13.42
C VAL A 49 -15.67 16.39 -12.74
N LYS A 50 -16.27 16.24 -11.56
CA LYS A 50 -16.82 17.37 -10.80
C LYS A 50 -15.74 18.37 -10.39
N GLY A 51 -14.69 17.91 -9.72
CA GLY A 51 -13.60 18.78 -9.26
C GLY A 51 -12.88 19.49 -10.40
N THR A 52 -12.72 18.84 -11.56
CA THR A 52 -12.17 19.49 -12.75
C THR A 52 -13.06 20.63 -13.26
N ILE A 53 -14.39 20.45 -13.23
CA ILE A 53 -15.34 21.51 -13.63
C ILE A 53 -15.29 22.66 -12.62
N ASP A 54 -15.28 22.35 -11.33
CA ASP A 54 -15.32 23.36 -10.25
C ASP A 54 -14.05 24.23 -10.22
N VAL A 55 -12.88 23.65 -10.52
CA VAL A 55 -11.60 24.38 -10.67
C VAL A 55 -11.53 25.23 -11.95
N GLY A 56 -12.35 24.92 -12.97
CA GLY A 56 -12.38 25.67 -14.24
C GLY A 56 -11.72 24.96 -15.43
N GLY A 57 -11.50 23.65 -15.35
CA GLY A 57 -11.05 22.80 -16.46
C GLY A 57 -9.68 22.16 -16.28
N VAL A 58 -9.38 21.17 -17.12
CA VAL A 58 -8.13 20.38 -17.07
C VAL A 58 -6.90 21.27 -17.25
N ASP A 59 -7.00 22.29 -18.11
CA ASP A 59 -5.89 23.21 -18.40
C ASP A 59 -5.48 24.02 -17.16
N VAL A 60 -6.46 24.43 -16.34
CA VAL A 60 -6.20 25.16 -15.09
C VAL A 60 -5.47 24.26 -14.10
N VAL A 61 -5.95 23.03 -13.93
CA VAL A 61 -5.35 22.02 -13.05
C VAL A 61 -3.90 21.74 -13.46
N TRP A 62 -3.66 21.53 -14.75
CA TRP A 62 -2.32 21.28 -15.27
C TRP A 62 -1.40 22.49 -15.04
N ASN A 63 -1.86 23.68 -15.40
CA ASN A 63 -1.06 24.91 -15.30
C ASN A 63 -0.73 25.27 -13.84
N ASP A 64 -1.65 25.06 -12.91
CA ASP A 64 -1.41 25.26 -11.48
C ASP A 64 -0.30 24.33 -10.94
N ASN A 65 -0.34 23.05 -11.32
CA ASN A 65 0.64 22.07 -10.89
C ASN A 65 2.00 22.26 -11.61
N TYR A 66 1.98 22.69 -12.86
CA TYR A 66 3.19 23.00 -13.63
C TYR A 66 3.90 24.25 -13.06
N ASN A 67 3.19 25.35 -12.87
CA ASN A 67 3.77 26.62 -12.40
C ASN A 67 4.23 26.57 -10.94
N SER A 68 3.68 25.67 -10.14
CA SER A 68 4.16 25.39 -8.77
C SER A 68 5.39 24.48 -8.74
N GLY A 69 5.89 24.06 -9.90
CA GLY A 69 7.03 23.15 -10.03
C GLY A 69 6.72 21.74 -9.56
N ARG A 70 5.45 21.35 -9.35
CA ARG A 70 5.08 20.03 -8.80
C ARG A 70 5.16 18.90 -9.83
N ILE A 71 5.09 19.23 -11.11
CA ILE A 71 5.23 18.28 -12.21
C ILE A 71 6.72 18.11 -12.56
N GLU A 72 7.35 17.07 -11.99
CA GLU A 72 8.73 16.66 -12.29
C GLU A 72 8.70 15.25 -12.88
N LEU A 73 8.68 15.14 -14.21
CA LEU A 73 8.52 13.86 -14.89
C LEU A 73 9.82 13.04 -14.97
N PHE A 74 10.95 13.72 -15.20
CA PHE A 74 12.22 13.06 -15.52
C PHE A 74 13.38 13.68 -14.74
N ASN A 75 13.52 13.32 -13.46
CA ASN A 75 14.72 13.61 -12.69
C ASN A 75 15.73 12.46 -12.83
N PHE A 76 16.75 12.63 -13.68
CA PHE A 76 17.78 11.59 -13.95
C PHE A 76 18.96 11.60 -12.98
N ASP A 77 18.89 12.36 -11.89
CA ASP A 77 19.93 12.41 -10.88
C ASP A 77 20.15 11.02 -10.24
N PRO A 78 21.39 10.47 -10.28
CA PRO A 78 21.70 9.17 -9.70
C PRO A 78 21.93 9.20 -8.18
N ASP A 79 21.79 10.35 -7.53
CA ASP A 79 21.94 10.46 -6.07
C ASP A 79 20.94 9.54 -5.34
N PRO A 80 21.42 8.53 -4.57
CA PRO A 80 20.56 7.59 -3.85
C PRO A 80 19.80 8.23 -2.67
N THR A 81 20.13 9.46 -2.29
CA THR A 81 19.39 10.21 -1.25
C THR A 81 18.13 10.86 -1.79
N ILE A 82 17.99 10.98 -3.12
CA ILE A 82 16.79 11.52 -3.75
C ILE A 82 15.68 10.47 -3.70
N ARG A 83 14.60 10.82 -2.99
CA ARG A 83 13.42 9.98 -2.79
C ARG A 83 12.84 9.41 -4.08
N HIS A 84 12.60 10.27 -5.07
CA HIS A 84 11.97 9.91 -6.34
C HIS A 84 12.80 10.45 -7.51
N SER A 85 13.73 9.64 -8.01
CA SER A 85 14.42 9.85 -9.28
C SER A 85 13.95 8.82 -10.30
N PHE A 86 14.29 9.03 -11.56
CA PHE A 86 14.06 8.06 -12.63
C PHE A 86 14.59 6.68 -12.24
N TRP A 87 15.77 6.62 -11.61
CA TRP A 87 16.40 5.37 -11.20
C TRP A 87 15.63 4.66 -10.09
N THR A 88 15.24 5.38 -9.04
CA THR A 88 14.51 4.77 -7.92
C THR A 88 13.11 4.32 -8.33
N VAL A 89 12.44 5.09 -9.18
CA VAL A 89 11.09 4.76 -9.68
C VAL A 89 11.14 3.63 -10.71
N PHE A 90 12.02 3.71 -11.72
CA PHE A 90 12.06 2.73 -12.80
C PHE A 90 12.73 1.42 -12.38
N VAL A 91 13.99 1.48 -11.91
CA VAL A 91 14.75 0.29 -11.52
C VAL A 91 14.21 -0.27 -10.21
N GLY A 92 14.09 0.58 -9.19
CA GLY A 92 13.56 0.19 -7.89
C GLY A 92 12.11 -0.30 -7.99
N GLY A 93 11.25 0.42 -8.73
CA GLY A 93 9.87 0.00 -8.96
C GLY A 93 9.75 -1.32 -9.73
N THR A 94 10.59 -1.57 -10.73
CA THR A 94 10.59 -2.85 -11.46
C THR A 94 10.94 -4.02 -10.54
N ILE A 95 11.99 -3.87 -9.71
CA ILE A 95 12.40 -4.90 -8.75
C ILE A 95 11.30 -5.10 -7.69
N TYR A 96 10.74 -4.01 -7.17
CA TYR A 96 9.65 -4.03 -6.19
C TYR A 96 8.44 -4.79 -6.71
N TRP A 97 7.93 -4.43 -7.89
CA TRP A 97 6.75 -5.09 -8.46
C TRP A 97 7.02 -6.54 -8.86
N THR A 98 8.25 -6.86 -9.29
CA THR A 98 8.67 -8.23 -9.54
C THR A 98 8.60 -9.06 -8.26
N ALA A 99 9.14 -8.55 -7.15
CA ALA A 99 9.07 -9.23 -5.86
C ALA A 99 7.61 -9.45 -5.39
N ILE A 100 6.76 -8.43 -5.55
CA ILE A 100 5.33 -8.52 -5.20
C ILE A 100 4.59 -9.56 -6.06
N CYS A 101 4.97 -9.76 -7.33
CA CYS A 101 4.31 -10.77 -8.17
C CYS A 101 4.91 -12.17 -8.01
N ALA A 102 6.23 -12.28 -7.88
CA ALA A 102 6.95 -13.55 -7.95
C ALA A 102 7.14 -14.23 -6.60
N VAL A 103 7.15 -13.47 -5.49
CA VAL A 103 7.50 -13.98 -4.15
C VAL A 103 6.36 -13.84 -3.15
N ASN A 104 5.45 -12.88 -3.36
CA ASN A 104 4.35 -12.66 -2.43
C ASN A 104 3.39 -13.86 -2.42
N GLN A 105 3.16 -14.42 -1.23
CA GLN A 105 2.29 -15.57 -1.02
C GLN A 105 0.91 -15.39 -1.65
N THR A 106 0.26 -14.25 -1.44
CA THR A 106 -1.09 -13.99 -1.95
C THR A 106 -1.13 -13.97 -3.47
N ALA A 107 -0.09 -13.44 -4.12
CA ALA A 107 0.01 -13.40 -5.58
C ALA A 107 0.21 -14.81 -6.15
N ILE A 108 1.16 -15.57 -5.60
CA ILE A 108 1.45 -16.95 -6.03
C ILE A 108 0.22 -17.83 -5.85
N GLN A 109 -0.46 -17.76 -4.70
CA GLN A 109 -1.69 -18.53 -4.44
C GLN A 109 -2.77 -18.25 -5.48
N ARG A 110 -2.96 -16.98 -5.88
CA ARG A 110 -3.90 -16.61 -6.93
C ARG A 110 -3.50 -17.17 -8.30
N PHE A 111 -2.21 -17.21 -8.61
CA PHE A 111 -1.72 -17.79 -9.87
C PHE A 111 -1.84 -19.31 -9.91
N LEU A 112 -1.59 -20.00 -8.80
CA LEU A 112 -1.74 -21.46 -8.69
C LEU A 112 -3.21 -21.92 -8.77
N ALA A 113 -4.16 -21.05 -8.45
CA ALA A 113 -5.59 -21.31 -8.58
C ALA A 113 -6.09 -21.24 -10.04
N LEU A 114 -5.28 -20.73 -10.98
CA LEU A 114 -5.64 -20.64 -12.39
C LEU A 114 -5.38 -21.99 -13.11
N PRO A 115 -6.23 -22.34 -14.10
CA PRO A 115 -6.15 -23.67 -14.73
C PRO A 115 -4.87 -23.86 -15.54
N ASN A 116 -4.40 -22.80 -16.22
CA ASN A 116 -3.34 -22.88 -17.22
C ASN A 116 -2.39 -21.67 -17.13
N MET A 117 -1.13 -21.84 -17.54
CA MET A 117 -0.13 -20.75 -17.61
C MET A 117 -0.55 -19.58 -18.51
N ARG A 118 -1.33 -19.83 -19.58
CA ARG A 118 -1.85 -18.77 -20.45
C ARG A 118 -2.78 -17.81 -19.70
N GLU A 119 -3.59 -18.33 -18.76
CA GLU A 119 -4.46 -17.49 -17.95
C GLU A 119 -3.65 -16.71 -16.92
N VAL A 120 -2.59 -17.30 -16.35
CA VAL A 120 -1.65 -16.56 -15.47
C VAL A 120 -1.07 -15.34 -16.19
N TYR A 121 -0.56 -15.48 -17.42
CA TYR A 121 -0.03 -14.34 -18.18
C TYR A 121 -1.09 -13.27 -18.45
N LYS A 122 -2.30 -13.65 -18.83
CA LYS A 122 -3.40 -12.71 -19.03
C LYS A 122 -3.73 -11.96 -17.73
N THR A 123 -3.82 -12.68 -16.61
CA THR A 123 -4.11 -12.08 -15.30
C THR A 123 -3.02 -11.08 -14.89
N VAL A 124 -1.74 -11.41 -15.12
CA VAL A 124 -0.63 -10.47 -14.85
C VAL A 124 -0.77 -9.21 -15.69
N TRP A 125 -0.99 -9.33 -17.00
CA TRP A 125 -1.19 -8.17 -17.89
C TRP A 125 -2.39 -7.32 -17.51
N LEU A 126 -3.55 -7.94 -17.25
CA LEU A 126 -4.76 -7.25 -16.81
C LEU A 126 -4.54 -6.52 -15.47
N THR A 127 -3.83 -7.15 -14.53
CA THR A 127 -3.51 -6.53 -13.24
C THR A 127 -2.59 -5.33 -13.42
N SER A 128 -1.58 -5.44 -14.29
CA SER A 128 -0.65 -4.34 -14.59
C SER A 128 -1.37 -3.15 -15.23
N ILE A 129 -2.21 -3.39 -16.23
CA ILE A 129 -3.00 -2.33 -16.88
C ILE A 129 -3.97 -1.68 -15.88
N GLY A 130 -4.66 -2.48 -15.07
CA GLY A 130 -5.57 -1.99 -14.04
C GLY A 130 -4.86 -1.08 -13.03
N LYS A 131 -3.66 -1.46 -12.57
CA LYS A 131 -2.85 -0.63 -11.68
C LYS A 131 -2.43 0.69 -12.33
N ILE A 132 -2.02 0.65 -13.61
CA ILE A 132 -1.68 1.88 -14.35
C ILE A 132 -2.87 2.84 -14.35
N VAL A 133 -4.06 2.35 -14.73
CA VAL A 133 -5.29 3.17 -14.77
C VAL A 133 -5.61 3.77 -13.39
N ILE A 134 -5.61 2.96 -12.33
CA ILE A 134 -5.91 3.41 -10.97
C ILE A 134 -4.89 4.45 -10.50
N TYR A 135 -3.59 4.21 -10.70
CA TYR A 135 -2.57 5.17 -10.30
C TYR A 135 -2.67 6.48 -11.09
N THR A 136 -2.97 6.44 -12.39
CA THR A 136 -3.21 7.65 -13.19
C THR A 136 -4.39 8.46 -12.64
N ILE A 137 -5.50 7.81 -12.30
CA ILE A 137 -6.65 8.45 -11.66
C ILE A 137 -6.22 9.11 -10.35
N LEU A 138 -5.51 8.38 -9.48
CA LEU A 138 -5.06 8.90 -8.18
C LEU A 138 -4.07 10.06 -8.30
N PHE A 139 -3.13 10.03 -9.25
CA PHE A 139 -2.22 11.15 -9.51
C PHE A 139 -3.00 12.40 -9.95
N TYR A 140 -4.01 12.24 -10.81
CA TYR A 140 -4.85 13.35 -11.24
C TYR A 140 -5.72 13.88 -10.09
N VAL A 141 -6.25 13.02 -9.21
CA VAL A 141 -6.92 13.45 -7.97
C VAL A 141 -5.97 14.28 -7.09
N GLY A 142 -4.70 13.86 -6.93
CA GLY A 142 -3.71 14.62 -6.18
C GLY A 142 -3.45 16.01 -6.76
N MET A 143 -3.38 16.14 -8.09
CA MET A 143 -3.26 17.42 -8.78
C MET A 143 -4.49 18.32 -8.58
N LEU A 144 -5.70 17.72 -8.57
CA LEU A 144 -6.94 18.44 -8.28
C LEU A 144 -6.98 18.97 -6.85
N ILE A 145 -6.66 18.13 -5.86
CA ILE A 145 -6.59 18.55 -4.45
C ILE A 145 -5.67 19.77 -4.32
N TYR A 146 -4.49 19.74 -4.95
CA TYR A 146 -3.59 20.88 -4.93
C TYR A 146 -4.21 22.14 -5.57
N SER A 147 -4.84 22.01 -6.74
CA SER A 147 -5.43 23.16 -7.44
C SER A 147 -6.62 23.75 -6.67
N SER A 148 -7.50 22.93 -6.09
CA SER A 148 -8.60 23.38 -5.23
C SER A 148 -8.11 24.09 -3.95
N TYR A 149 -7.05 23.59 -3.32
CA TYR A 149 -6.50 24.17 -2.07
C TYR A 149 -5.28 25.09 -2.28
N LYS A 150 -4.99 25.51 -3.52
CA LYS A 150 -3.79 26.29 -3.85
C LYS A 150 -3.63 27.56 -3.00
N LYS A 151 -4.75 28.22 -2.67
CA LYS A 151 -4.80 29.47 -1.90
C LYS A 151 -4.86 29.26 -0.38
N CYS A 152 -5.36 28.11 0.05
CA CYS A 152 -5.48 27.77 1.45
C CYS A 152 -5.21 26.29 1.63
N ASP A 153 -3.97 25.95 1.99
CA ASP A 153 -3.63 24.56 2.26
C ASP A 153 -4.26 24.11 3.60
N PRO A 154 -5.15 23.09 3.60
CA PRO A 154 -5.75 22.53 4.81
C PRO A 154 -4.73 21.92 5.78
N LEU A 155 -3.55 21.49 5.30
CA LEU A 155 -2.50 20.94 6.15
C LEU A 155 -1.76 22.06 6.89
N ALA A 156 -1.36 23.13 6.19
CA ALA A 156 -0.68 24.26 6.82
C ALA A 156 -1.60 25.06 7.74
N SER A 157 -2.88 25.20 7.39
CA SER A 157 -3.88 25.86 8.24
C SER A 157 -4.33 25.03 9.44
N LYS A 158 -3.79 23.81 9.62
CA LYS A 158 -4.16 22.86 10.69
C LYS A 158 -5.63 22.45 10.69
N MET A 159 -6.34 22.59 9.56
CA MET A 159 -7.64 21.97 9.36
C MET A 159 -7.52 20.43 9.34
N VAL A 160 -6.34 19.94 8.96
CA VAL A 160 -6.00 18.52 8.86
C VAL A 160 -4.68 18.25 9.58
N GLN A 161 -4.56 17.08 10.23
CA GLN A 161 -3.34 16.72 10.97
C GLN A 161 -2.31 15.99 10.10
N THR A 162 -2.76 15.22 9.11
CA THR A 162 -1.89 14.39 8.27
C THR A 162 -2.26 14.47 6.79
N THR A 163 -1.28 14.28 5.90
CA THR A 163 -1.48 14.31 4.44
C THR A 163 -2.51 13.26 3.98
N ASP A 164 -2.63 12.12 4.67
CA ASP A 164 -3.55 11.04 4.31
C ASP A 164 -5.03 11.40 4.47
N GLN A 165 -5.33 12.43 5.26
CA GLN A 165 -6.69 12.94 5.47
C GLN A 165 -7.13 13.94 4.40
N LEU A 166 -6.24 14.36 3.49
CA LEU A 166 -6.55 15.32 2.42
C LEU A 166 -7.63 14.82 1.46
N LEU A 167 -7.54 13.57 1.01
CA LEU A 167 -8.52 13.01 0.07
C LEU A 167 -9.91 12.91 0.71
N PRO A 168 -10.08 12.34 1.92
CA PRO A 168 -11.37 12.38 2.61
C PRO A 168 -11.91 13.80 2.81
N LEU A 169 -11.08 14.75 3.23
CA LEU A 169 -11.52 16.15 3.38
C LEU A 169 -12.00 16.73 2.05
N TYR A 170 -11.21 16.55 0.98
CA TYR A 170 -11.55 17.03 -0.36
C TYR A 170 -12.89 16.49 -0.85
N VAL A 171 -13.14 15.19 -0.63
CA VAL A 171 -14.42 14.57 -0.97
C VAL A 171 -15.56 15.23 -0.20
N MET A 172 -15.39 15.46 1.10
CA MET A 172 -16.41 16.10 1.94
C MET A 172 -16.72 17.53 1.47
N ASP A 173 -15.70 18.32 1.19
CA ASP A 173 -15.83 19.73 0.79
C ASP A 173 -16.47 19.86 -0.60
N GLU A 174 -15.96 19.14 -1.60
CA GLU A 174 -16.46 19.25 -2.97
C GLU A 174 -17.88 18.71 -3.12
N THR A 175 -18.20 17.63 -2.40
CA THR A 175 -19.48 16.92 -2.55
C THR A 175 -20.47 17.18 -1.41
N GLU A 176 -20.32 18.29 -0.69
CA GLU A 176 -21.22 18.70 0.40
C GLU A 176 -22.70 18.72 -0.04
N SER A 177 -22.96 19.17 -1.27
CA SER A 177 -24.31 19.24 -1.84
C SER A 177 -24.94 17.87 -2.17
N TRP A 178 -24.17 16.78 -2.15
CA TRP A 178 -24.60 15.45 -2.59
C TRP A 178 -24.74 14.50 -1.39
N PRO A 179 -25.94 14.41 -0.76
CA PRO A 179 -26.10 13.61 0.44
C PRO A 179 -25.79 12.13 0.16
N GLY A 180 -24.96 11.54 1.00
CA GLY A 180 -24.56 10.12 0.93
C GLY A 180 -23.37 9.82 0.01
N PHE A 181 -22.99 10.71 -0.91
CA PHE A 181 -21.82 10.50 -1.77
C PHE A 181 -20.50 10.46 -0.98
N PRO A 182 -20.18 11.44 -0.10
CA PRO A 182 -18.96 11.36 0.71
C PRO A 182 -18.90 10.10 1.57
N GLY A 183 -20.04 9.73 2.18
CA GLY A 183 -20.15 8.51 2.97
C GLY A 183 -19.86 7.24 2.17
N THR A 184 -20.29 7.20 0.90
CA THR A 184 -20.03 6.06 0.00
C THR A 184 -18.54 5.94 -0.33
N VAL A 185 -17.85 7.06 -0.58
CA VAL A 185 -16.40 7.06 -0.85
C VAL A 185 -15.63 6.57 0.37
N VAL A 186 -15.89 7.19 1.53
CA VAL A 186 -15.19 6.87 2.79
C VAL A 186 -15.45 5.41 3.18
N ALA A 187 -16.71 4.94 3.10
CA ALA A 187 -17.04 3.55 3.39
C ALA A 187 -16.34 2.57 2.43
N SER A 188 -16.22 2.91 1.14
CA SER A 188 -15.54 2.06 0.15
C SER A 188 -14.05 1.94 0.43
N ILE A 189 -13.38 3.05 0.78
CA ILE A 189 -11.96 3.06 1.14
C ILE A 189 -11.72 2.18 2.38
N PHE A 190 -12.49 2.39 3.46
CA PHE A 190 -12.33 1.59 4.68
C PHE A 190 -12.63 0.12 4.45
N SER A 191 -13.67 -0.20 3.68
CA SER A 191 -14.03 -1.59 3.37
C SER A 191 -12.95 -2.30 2.56
N SER A 192 -12.38 -1.61 1.56
CA SER A 192 -11.24 -2.14 0.78
C SER A 192 -10.04 -2.41 1.68
N SER A 193 -9.66 -1.46 2.54
CA SER A 193 -8.54 -1.62 3.46
C SER A 193 -8.74 -2.79 4.44
N ILE A 194 -9.96 -2.99 4.94
CA ILE A 194 -10.28 -4.13 5.80
C ILE A 194 -10.16 -5.46 5.04
N GLY A 195 -10.59 -5.50 3.78
CA GLY A 195 -10.42 -6.66 2.89
C GLY A 195 -8.94 -7.01 2.65
N ASP A 196 -8.10 -6.01 2.43
CA ASP A 196 -6.65 -6.18 2.26
C ASP A 196 -5.99 -6.72 3.53
N VAL A 197 -6.29 -6.15 4.70
CA VAL A 197 -5.80 -6.63 6.00
C VAL A 197 -6.23 -8.07 6.23
N ALA A 198 -7.48 -8.42 5.95
CA ALA A 198 -7.96 -9.79 6.07
C ALA A 198 -7.17 -10.73 5.15
N THR A 199 -6.94 -10.35 3.89
CA THR A 199 -6.15 -11.16 2.95
C THR A 199 -4.72 -11.39 3.46
N MET A 200 -4.06 -10.35 3.99
CA MET A 200 -2.71 -10.47 4.56
C MET A 200 -2.68 -11.39 5.78
N LEU A 201 -3.62 -11.23 6.73
CA LEU A 201 -3.69 -12.07 7.93
C LEU A 201 -3.91 -13.55 7.59
N ASN A 202 -4.68 -13.84 6.55
CA ASN A 202 -4.91 -15.22 6.09
C ASN A 202 -3.70 -15.79 5.38
N GLY A 203 -3.04 -15.00 4.53
CA GLY A 203 -1.77 -15.40 3.91
C GLY A 203 -0.72 -15.77 4.96
N MET A 204 -0.54 -14.93 5.99
CA MET A 204 0.39 -15.19 7.10
C MET A 204 0.00 -16.44 7.91
N THR A 205 -1.29 -16.61 8.18
CA THR A 205 -1.81 -17.77 8.90
C THR A 205 -1.56 -19.06 8.12
N ALA A 206 -1.83 -19.06 6.80
CA ALA A 206 -1.60 -20.21 5.94
C ALA A 206 -0.11 -20.61 5.92
N VAL A 207 0.78 -19.63 5.71
CA VAL A 207 2.24 -19.83 5.74
C VAL A 207 2.69 -20.40 7.08
N THR A 208 2.16 -19.90 8.20
CA THR A 208 2.56 -20.39 9.53
C THR A 208 2.08 -21.82 9.77
N VAL A 209 0.86 -22.16 9.35
CA VAL A 209 0.34 -23.52 9.54
C VAL A 209 1.06 -24.52 8.63
N GLU A 210 1.25 -24.19 7.36
CA GLU A 210 1.86 -25.09 6.38
C GLU A 210 3.38 -25.21 6.59
N ASP A 211 4.09 -24.09 6.68
CA ASP A 211 5.56 -24.11 6.70
C ASP A 211 6.12 -24.36 8.10
N VAL A 212 5.50 -23.77 9.14
CA VAL A 212 6.02 -23.87 10.51
C VAL A 212 5.40 -25.06 11.25
N VAL A 213 4.07 -25.13 11.35
CA VAL A 213 3.41 -26.16 12.18
C VAL A 213 3.48 -27.55 11.54
N GLN A 214 3.16 -27.65 10.26
CA GLN A 214 3.16 -28.94 9.54
C GLN A 214 4.55 -29.26 8.97
N GLY A 215 5.23 -28.28 8.37
CA GLY A 215 6.56 -28.43 7.80
C GLY A 215 7.65 -28.61 8.86
N TYR A 216 7.95 -27.55 9.62
CA TYR A 216 9.06 -27.55 10.58
C TYR A 216 8.82 -28.45 11.80
N PHE A 217 7.64 -28.38 12.43
CA PHE A 217 7.32 -29.22 13.60
C PHE A 217 6.80 -30.62 13.24
N GLY A 218 6.60 -30.93 11.96
CA GLY A 218 6.17 -32.25 11.49
C GLY A 218 4.79 -32.71 11.99
N LYS A 219 3.97 -31.81 12.55
CA LYS A 219 2.66 -32.17 13.11
C LYS A 219 1.63 -32.28 11.99
N LYS A 220 1.25 -33.51 11.65
CA LYS A 220 0.11 -33.76 10.75
C LYS A 220 -1.19 -33.41 11.46
N LEU A 221 -1.77 -32.27 11.12
CA LEU A 221 -3.02 -31.80 11.70
C LEU A 221 -4.21 -32.41 10.96
N THR A 222 -5.25 -32.81 11.70
CA THR A 222 -6.55 -33.11 11.07
C THR A 222 -7.17 -31.83 10.51
N PRO A 223 -8.05 -31.89 9.49
CA PRO A 223 -8.68 -30.70 8.92
C PRO A 223 -9.40 -29.82 9.94
N VAL A 224 -9.98 -30.43 10.98
CA VAL A 224 -10.65 -29.71 12.08
C VAL A 224 -9.64 -28.99 12.97
N GLN A 225 -8.55 -29.67 13.35
CA GLN A 225 -7.48 -29.07 14.16
C GLN A 225 -6.76 -27.95 13.41
N ALA A 226 -6.45 -28.14 12.12
CA ALA A 226 -5.84 -27.13 11.27
C ALA A 226 -6.73 -25.88 11.17
N GLY A 227 -8.05 -26.07 11.01
CA GLY A 227 -9.02 -24.98 11.04
C GLY A 227 -9.00 -24.21 12.37
N THR A 228 -9.07 -24.90 13.51
CA THR A 228 -9.05 -24.23 14.83
C THR A 228 -7.74 -23.49 15.10
N ILE A 229 -6.60 -24.11 14.78
CA ILE A 229 -5.28 -23.51 14.94
C ILE A 229 -5.14 -22.28 14.05
N SER A 230 -5.61 -22.34 12.80
CA SER A 230 -5.61 -21.20 11.89
C SER A 230 -6.39 -20.01 12.48
N LYS A 231 -7.56 -20.25 13.09
CA LYS A 231 -8.34 -19.18 13.74
C LYS A 231 -7.58 -18.53 14.89
N ILE A 232 -6.91 -19.33 15.71
CA ILE A 232 -6.15 -18.84 16.87
C ILE A 232 -4.95 -18.00 16.38
N ILE A 233 -4.19 -18.50 15.41
CA ILE A 233 -3.05 -17.80 14.83
C ILE A 233 -3.50 -16.50 14.17
N CYS A 234 -4.57 -16.54 13.36
CA CYS A 234 -5.12 -15.36 12.72
C CYS A 234 -5.57 -14.30 13.74
N PHE A 235 -6.22 -14.72 14.83
CA PHE A 235 -6.62 -13.82 15.92
C PHE A 235 -5.40 -13.21 16.62
N ALA A 236 -4.37 -14.01 16.89
CA ALA A 236 -3.12 -13.53 17.48
C ALA A 236 -2.42 -12.50 16.59
N TYR A 237 -2.32 -12.74 15.28
CA TYR A 237 -1.79 -11.75 14.34
C TYR A 237 -2.63 -10.47 14.31
N GLY A 238 -3.96 -10.59 14.40
CA GLY A 238 -4.85 -9.44 14.55
C GLY A 238 -4.51 -8.58 15.78
N LEU A 239 -4.30 -9.20 16.94
CA LEU A 239 -3.91 -8.49 18.17
C LEU A 239 -2.54 -7.84 18.06
N VAL A 240 -1.55 -8.54 17.49
CA VAL A 240 -0.22 -7.98 17.27
C VAL A 240 -0.29 -6.78 16.34
N SER A 241 -1.06 -6.88 15.24
CA SER A 241 -1.22 -5.78 14.29
C SER A 241 -1.84 -4.54 14.93
N LEU A 242 -2.82 -4.69 15.83
CA LEU A 242 -3.38 -3.59 16.61
C LEU A 242 -2.34 -2.92 17.53
N GLY A 243 -1.45 -3.70 18.14
CA GLY A 243 -0.35 -3.15 18.95
C GLY A 243 0.64 -2.34 18.11
N LEU A 244 0.97 -2.82 16.90
CA LEU A 244 1.91 -2.15 16.01
C LEU A 244 1.40 -0.79 15.48
N VAL A 245 0.08 -0.57 15.43
CA VAL A 245 -0.50 0.73 15.04
C VAL A 245 0.02 1.88 15.91
N PHE A 246 0.20 1.66 17.22
CA PHE A 246 0.72 2.70 18.11
C PHE A 246 2.17 3.08 17.83
N ILE A 247 2.95 2.14 17.30
CA ILE A 247 4.33 2.40 16.88
C ILE A 247 4.31 3.12 15.53
N ILE A 248 3.50 2.63 14.57
CA ILE A 248 3.36 3.23 13.22
C ILE A 248 2.89 4.70 13.30
N ALA A 249 2.04 5.04 14.28
CA ALA A 249 1.57 6.40 14.51
C ALA A 249 2.67 7.42 14.87
N GLN A 250 3.87 6.96 15.23
CA GLN A 250 5.02 7.84 15.53
C GLN A 250 5.94 8.08 14.32
N PHE A 251 5.71 7.39 13.20
CA PHE A 251 6.49 7.58 11.98
C PHE A 251 5.95 8.77 11.18
N GLY A 252 6.78 9.28 10.26
CA GLY A 252 6.46 10.37 9.33
C GLY A 252 5.38 10.00 8.30
N THR A 253 5.63 10.23 7.01
CA THR A 253 4.59 9.92 6.02
C THR A 253 4.38 8.41 5.87
N LEU A 254 3.11 7.97 5.96
CA LEU A 254 2.77 6.54 5.98
C LEU A 254 3.15 5.82 4.67
N LEU A 255 3.00 6.50 3.53
CA LEU A 255 3.28 5.93 2.22
C LEU A 255 4.76 5.57 2.04
N GLU A 256 5.68 6.45 2.46
CA GLU A 256 7.13 6.19 2.38
C GLU A 256 7.53 5.03 3.26
N SER A 257 7.09 5.07 4.52
CA SER A 257 7.35 4.02 5.48
C SER A 257 6.89 2.66 4.92
N ASN A 258 5.67 2.60 4.37
CA ASN A 258 5.14 1.38 3.76
C ASN A 258 6.03 0.83 2.64
N TYR A 259 6.48 1.67 1.70
CA TYR A 259 7.36 1.23 0.61
C TYR A 259 8.73 0.78 1.10
N SER A 260 9.33 1.46 2.07
CA SER A 260 10.63 1.10 2.64
C SER A 260 10.58 -0.25 3.36
N TRP A 261 9.59 -0.47 4.23
CA TRP A 261 9.42 -1.73 4.95
C TRP A 261 9.07 -2.88 4.01
N THR A 262 8.13 -2.66 3.09
CA THR A 262 7.76 -3.68 2.10
C THR A 262 8.93 -4.01 1.18
N GLY A 263 9.66 -2.99 0.71
CA GLY A 263 10.82 -3.15 -0.16
C GLY A 263 11.95 -3.93 0.51
N MET A 264 12.22 -3.69 1.79
CA MET A 264 13.19 -4.45 2.57
C MET A 264 12.85 -5.94 2.59
N ILE A 265 11.62 -6.29 2.99
CA ILE A 265 11.20 -7.69 3.12
C ILE A 265 11.12 -8.37 1.74
N ALA A 266 10.49 -7.71 0.78
CA ALA A 266 10.30 -8.23 -0.57
C ALA A 266 11.64 -8.38 -1.32
N GLY A 267 12.58 -7.46 -1.11
CA GLY A 267 13.92 -7.50 -1.70
C GLY A 267 14.74 -8.68 -1.20
N VAL A 268 14.76 -8.91 0.13
CA VAL A 268 15.44 -10.10 0.69
C VAL A 268 14.78 -11.39 0.18
N GLY A 269 13.45 -11.44 0.15
CA GLY A 269 12.70 -12.57 -0.42
C GLY A 269 13.11 -12.84 -1.87
N LEU A 270 13.05 -11.82 -2.73
CA LEU A 270 13.43 -11.94 -4.14
C LEU A 270 14.90 -12.37 -4.30
N GLY A 271 15.80 -11.86 -3.46
CA GLY A 271 17.21 -12.27 -3.45
C GLY A 271 17.39 -13.77 -3.20
N ILE A 272 16.68 -14.33 -2.20
CA ILE A 272 16.74 -15.76 -1.89
C ILE A 272 16.19 -16.60 -3.05
N TYR A 273 15.04 -16.24 -3.60
CA TYR A 273 14.43 -16.98 -4.70
C TYR A 273 15.29 -16.92 -5.96
N THR A 274 15.83 -15.75 -6.29
CA THR A 274 16.74 -15.57 -7.43
C THR A 274 18.02 -16.40 -7.23
N LEU A 275 18.59 -16.40 -6.03
CA LEU A 275 19.75 -17.22 -5.70
C LEU A 275 19.45 -18.71 -5.90
N GLY A 276 18.31 -19.20 -5.41
CA GLY A 276 17.90 -20.60 -5.54
C GLY A 276 17.60 -21.04 -6.97
N VAL A 277 17.06 -20.15 -7.82
CA VAL A 277 16.71 -20.46 -9.22
C VAL A 277 17.93 -20.46 -10.12
N PHE A 278 18.81 -19.45 -9.99
CA PHE A 278 19.90 -19.25 -10.95
C PHE A 278 21.24 -19.85 -10.52
N PHE A 279 21.45 -20.09 -9.22
CA PHE A 279 22.74 -20.53 -8.69
C PHE A 279 22.65 -21.92 -8.05
N PRO A 280 22.87 -23.00 -8.82
CA PRO A 280 22.73 -24.37 -8.33
C PRO A 280 23.77 -24.76 -7.27
N TRP A 281 24.85 -23.96 -7.12
CA TRP A 281 25.88 -24.14 -6.09
C TRP A 281 25.56 -23.43 -4.76
N ALA A 282 24.41 -22.74 -4.66
CA ALA A 282 24.00 -22.10 -3.41
C ALA A 282 23.73 -23.16 -2.33
N ASN A 283 24.36 -23.00 -1.17
CA ASN A 283 24.18 -23.90 -0.02
C ASN A 283 23.31 -23.27 1.07
N THR A 284 22.68 -24.09 1.92
CA THR A 284 21.78 -23.62 2.98
C THR A 284 22.45 -22.64 3.94
N LYS A 285 23.72 -22.87 4.29
CA LYS A 285 24.48 -22.00 5.20
C LYS A 285 24.71 -20.61 4.60
N GLY A 286 25.04 -20.55 3.32
CA GLY A 286 25.26 -19.31 2.57
C GLY A 286 23.96 -18.53 2.38
N VAL A 287 22.84 -19.23 2.10
CA VAL A 287 21.51 -18.61 2.06
C VAL A 287 21.17 -17.99 3.41
N VAL A 288 21.30 -18.73 4.52
CA VAL A 288 21.02 -18.19 5.87
C VAL A 288 21.94 -17.02 6.21
N GLY A 289 23.24 -17.11 5.90
CA GLY A 289 24.18 -16.00 6.08
C GLY A 289 23.82 -14.76 5.27
N GLY A 290 23.38 -14.95 4.01
CA GLY A 290 22.91 -13.88 3.13
C GLY A 290 21.65 -13.21 3.66
N ILE A 291 20.69 -13.99 4.18
CA ILE A 291 19.48 -13.47 4.82
C ILE A 291 19.83 -12.58 6.01
N ILE A 292 20.62 -13.09 6.95
CA ILE A 292 20.96 -12.37 8.19
C ILE A 292 21.73 -11.08 7.88
N SER A 293 22.74 -11.16 7.01
CA SER A 293 23.54 -9.99 6.62
C SER A 293 22.71 -8.94 5.86
N SER A 294 21.85 -9.36 4.94
CA SER A 294 20.97 -8.46 4.19
C SER A 294 19.96 -7.78 5.10
N PHE A 295 19.31 -8.51 6.00
CA PHE A 295 18.38 -7.92 6.97
C PHE A 295 19.09 -6.95 7.91
N ALA A 296 20.26 -7.30 8.45
CA ALA A 296 21.01 -6.40 9.33
C ALA A 296 21.38 -5.09 8.62
N PHE A 297 21.85 -5.18 7.38
CA PHE A 297 22.21 -4.01 6.57
C PHE A 297 21.00 -3.15 6.20
N LEU A 298 19.90 -3.77 5.77
CA LEU A 298 18.69 -3.04 5.41
C LEU A 298 17.98 -2.43 6.62
N ILE A 299 17.97 -3.10 7.76
CA ILE A 299 17.46 -2.52 9.02
C ILE A 299 18.30 -1.30 9.39
N TRP A 300 19.63 -1.38 9.28
CA TRP A 300 20.49 -0.23 9.54
C TRP A 300 20.18 0.95 8.62
N ILE A 301 19.93 0.70 7.32
CA ILE A 301 19.54 1.75 6.36
C ILE A 301 18.17 2.34 6.71
N VAL A 302 17.13 1.51 6.82
CA VAL A 302 15.75 1.97 7.02
C VAL A 302 15.59 2.65 8.37
N TRP A 303 16.14 2.06 9.43
CA TRP A 303 16.12 2.68 10.75
C TRP A 303 16.97 3.95 10.77
N GLY A 304 18.16 3.90 10.18
CA GLY A 304 19.05 5.05 10.05
C GLY A 304 18.40 6.24 9.34
N SER A 305 17.69 6.00 8.23
CA SER A 305 16.96 7.06 7.52
C SER A 305 15.82 7.64 8.35
N THR A 306 15.05 6.80 9.06
CA THR A 306 13.96 7.30 9.94
C THR A 306 14.49 8.14 11.10
N VAL A 307 15.62 7.74 11.71
CA VAL A 307 16.25 8.51 12.79
C VAL A 307 16.86 9.80 12.25
N ALA A 308 17.47 9.76 11.06
CA ALA A 308 18.04 10.93 10.41
C ALA A 308 16.98 11.98 10.06
N GLU A 309 15.81 11.54 9.60
CA GLU A 309 14.65 12.41 9.33
C GLU A 309 14.12 13.05 10.62
N GLN A 310 13.98 12.28 11.71
CA GLN A 310 13.54 12.80 13.01
C GLN A 310 14.48 13.86 13.61
N HIS A 311 15.79 13.72 13.39
CA HIS A 311 16.80 14.69 13.86
C HIS A 311 17.04 15.84 12.87
N GLY A 312 16.31 15.89 11.75
CA GLY A 312 16.40 16.97 10.76
C GLY A 312 17.63 16.90 9.84
N TYR A 313 18.41 15.82 9.86
CA TYR A 313 19.56 15.63 8.97
C TYR A 313 19.15 15.39 7.51
N GLN A 314 17.95 14.84 7.30
CA GLN A 314 17.32 14.66 5.99
C GLN A 314 15.90 15.19 6.06
N SER A 315 15.67 16.36 5.45
CA SER A 315 14.32 16.91 5.33
C SER A 315 13.92 16.85 3.86
N ALA A 316 12.84 16.14 3.54
CA ALA A 316 12.25 16.24 2.22
C ALA A 316 11.84 17.71 2.01
N ILE A 317 12.48 18.39 1.06
CA ILE A 317 12.18 19.79 0.74
C ILE A 317 10.72 19.84 0.26
N LYS A 318 9.81 20.25 1.16
CA LYS A 318 8.41 20.41 0.83
C LYS A 318 8.28 21.60 -0.11
N LYS A 319 7.67 21.40 -1.27
CA LYS A 319 7.38 22.49 -2.22
C LYS A 319 6.46 23.54 -1.57
N PRO A 320 6.64 24.83 -1.89
CA PRO A 320 5.92 25.91 -1.23
C PRO A 320 4.40 25.73 -1.36
N ILE A 321 3.72 26.12 -0.30
CA ILE A 321 2.26 26.04 -0.10
C ILE A 321 1.78 27.40 0.39
N SER A 322 0.63 27.87 -0.09
CA SER A 322 0.07 29.16 0.30
C SER A 322 -1.03 29.00 1.34
N VAL A 323 -1.07 29.96 2.26
CA VAL A 323 -2.05 30.08 3.35
C VAL A 323 -2.79 31.42 3.29
N GLU A 324 -2.52 32.25 2.28
CA GLU A 324 -3.00 33.63 2.17
C GLU A 324 -4.53 33.72 2.07
N GLY A 325 -5.19 32.67 1.57
CA GLY A 325 -6.64 32.59 1.44
C GLY A 325 -7.35 31.88 2.60
N CYS A 326 -6.64 31.48 3.65
CA CYS A 326 -7.26 30.77 4.78
C CYS A 326 -7.99 31.73 5.73
N LEU A 327 -9.20 31.36 6.14
CA LEU A 327 -10.05 32.16 7.05
C LEU A 327 -9.61 32.10 8.54
N CYS A 328 -8.50 31.42 8.86
CA CYS A 328 -8.09 31.17 10.24
C CYS A 328 -6.93 32.08 10.70
N ASN A 329 -7.09 32.72 11.87
CA ASN A 329 -6.03 33.30 12.71
C ASN A 329 -5.07 32.20 13.24
N ALA A 330 -4.45 31.42 12.36
CA ALA A 330 -3.34 30.57 12.76
C ALA A 330 -2.06 31.40 12.67
N THR A 331 -1.51 31.79 13.82
CA THR A 331 -0.10 32.21 13.92
C THR A 331 0.76 31.10 13.34
N LEU A 332 1.25 31.28 12.12
CA LEU A 332 2.15 30.35 11.46
C LEU A 332 3.59 30.80 11.73
N GLU A 333 4.38 29.90 12.32
CA GLU A 333 5.82 29.93 12.15
C GLU A 333 6.09 29.70 10.66
N VAL A 334 6.51 30.76 9.98
CA VAL A 334 7.10 30.67 8.65
C VAL A 334 8.38 29.86 8.81
N VAL A 335 8.32 28.56 8.52
CA VAL A 335 9.53 27.74 8.36
C VAL A 335 10.19 28.21 7.07
N HIS A 336 11.03 29.24 7.18
CA HIS A 336 12.00 29.56 6.16
C HIS A 336 12.88 28.32 5.97
N GLY A 337 12.83 27.73 4.77
CA GLY A 337 13.89 26.82 4.35
C GLY A 337 15.23 27.56 4.44
N PRO A 338 16.33 26.87 4.76
CA PRO A 338 17.63 27.51 4.83
C PRO A 338 17.95 28.13 3.47
N THR A 339 18.09 29.45 3.48
CA THR A 339 18.76 30.19 2.41
C THR A 339 20.25 29.92 2.50
N GLU A 340 20.83 29.58 1.34
CA GLU A 340 22.25 29.35 1.02
C GLU A 340 22.79 27.92 1.19
#